data_AF-Q5LKA4-F1
#
_entry.id   AF-Q5LKA4-F1
#
_cell.length_a   1.000
_cell.length_b   1.000
_cell.length_c   1.000
_cell.angle_alpha   90.00
_cell.angle_beta   90.00
_cell.angle_gamma   90.00
#
_symmetry.space_group_name_H-M   'P 1'
#
loop_
_entity.id
_entity.type
_entity.pdbx_description
1 polymer ?
#
loop_
_entity_poly.entity_id
_entity_poly.type
_entity_poly.pdbx_seq_one_letter_code
_entity_poly.pdbx_strand_id
1 'polypeptide(L)' 'MSVYIEGIHEDYTYGFLFYSKNKRIVLDDGVQEYPIDAAEVLLEKEFVFIDELRKLDPLKIPGLRARIKVQAS' A
#
# COMPACT_ATOMS: atom_id res chain seq x y z
N MET A 1 18.40 -11.56 2.08
CA MET A 1 17.98 -10.34 1.37
C MET A 1 16.79 -10.75 0.50
N SER A 2 15.56 -10.65 1.03
CA SER A 2 14.37 -10.98 0.24
C SER A 2 14.18 -9.88 -0.81
N VAL A 3 14.29 -10.25 -2.08
CA VAL A 3 13.98 -9.39 -3.21
C VAL A 3 12.48 -9.11 -3.10
N TYR A 4 12.12 -7.91 -2.65
CA TYR A 4 10.74 -7.45 -2.67
C TYR A 4 10.42 -7.08 -4.11
N ILE A 5 9.59 -7.90 -4.74
CA ILE A 5 9.17 -7.74 -6.13
C ILE A 5 7.83 -7.00 -6.07
N GLU A 6 7.76 -5.85 -6.74
CA GLU A 6 6.51 -5.11 -6.95
C GLU A 6 5.54 -5.96 -7.78
N GLY A 7 4.24 -5.92 -7.47
CA GLY A 7 3.21 -6.71 -8.15
C GLY A 7 2.49 -7.74 -7.25
N ILE A 8 1.75 -8.67 -7.89
CA ILE A 8 0.90 -9.65 -7.21
C ILE A 8 1.73 -10.86 -6.79
N HIS A 9 1.78 -11.10 -5.48
CA HIS A 9 2.43 -12.26 -4.89
C HIS A 9 1.54 -12.91 -3.84
N GLU A 10 1.39 -14.23 -3.99
CA GLU A 10 0.46 -15.03 -3.21
C GLU A 10 -0.96 -14.43 -3.32
N ASP A 11 -1.48 -13.92 -2.21
CA ASP A 11 -2.80 -13.28 -2.10
C ASP A 11 -2.70 -11.75 -1.90
N TYR A 12 -1.56 -11.13 -2.19
CA TYR A 12 -1.35 -9.70 -1.96
C TYR A 12 -0.76 -8.99 -3.19
N THR A 13 -1.27 -7.80 -3.47
CA THR A 13 -0.62 -6.84 -4.36
C THR A 13 0.30 -5.96 -3.54
N TYR A 14 1.59 -5.94 -3.89
CA TYR A 14 2.61 -5.10 -3.27
C TYR A 14 2.90 -3.88 -4.12
N GLY A 15 3.04 -2.73 -3.47
CA GLY A 15 3.33 -1.48 -4.16
C GLY A 15 3.70 -0.35 -3.21
N PHE A 16 3.63 0.87 -3.72
CA PHE A 16 3.93 2.09 -2.99
C PHE A 16 2.72 3.01 -2.91
N LEU A 17 2.61 3.73 -1.81
CA LEU A 17 1.52 4.69 -1.61
C LEU A 17 1.88 6.02 -2.25
N PHE A 18 1.01 6.55 -3.12
CA PHE A 18 1.22 7.86 -3.73
C PHE A 18 -0.08 8.65 -3.85
N TYR A 19 0.04 9.96 -4.06
CA TYR A 19 -1.09 10.77 -4.45
C TYR A 19 -1.41 10.54 -5.93
N SER A 20 -2.57 9.93 -6.17
CA SER A 20 -3.18 9.91 -7.51
C SER A 20 -3.51 11.33 -7.97
N LYS A 21 -3.78 11.50 -9.27
CA LYS A 21 -4.14 12.80 -9.88
C LYS A 21 -5.33 13.48 -9.17
N ASN A 22 -6.22 12.69 -8.58
CA ASN A 22 -7.38 13.16 -7.81
C ASN A 22 -7.05 13.48 -6.34
N LYS A 23 -5.77 13.59 -5.97
CA LYS A 23 -5.26 13.83 -4.60
C LYS A 23 -5.67 12.77 -3.57
N ARG A 24 -6.15 11.60 -4.01
CA ARG A 24 -6.39 10.45 -3.15
C ARG A 24 -5.11 9.64 -3.04
N ILE A 25 -4.87 9.06 -1.88
CA ILE A 25 -3.76 8.12 -1.71
C ILE A 25 -4.18 6.78 -2.30
N VAL A 26 -3.34 6.21 -3.15
CA VAL A 26 -3.53 4.92 -3.83
C VAL A 26 -2.30 4.06 -3.64
N LEU A 27 -2.45 2.74 -3.75
CA LEU A 27 -1.33 1.82 -3.92
C LEU A 27 -1.03 1.72 -5.41
N ASP A 28 0.20 2.03 -5.81
CA ASP A 28 0.69 1.85 -7.17
C ASP A 28 1.63 0.64 -7.19
N ASP A 29 1.27 -0.39 -7.97
CA ASP A 29 2.11 -1.57 -8.20
C ASP A 29 3.02 -1.45 -9.45
N GLY A 30 3.03 -0.28 -10.09
CA GLY A 30 3.74 0.01 -11.33
C GLY A 30 2.92 -0.25 -12.60
N VAL A 31 1.75 -0.88 -12.49
CA VAL A 31 0.85 -1.21 -13.61
C VAL A 31 -0.54 -0.60 -13.38
N GLN A 32 -1.05 -0.70 -12.15
CA GLN A 32 -2.39 -0.29 -11.74
C GLN A 32 -2.37 0.42 -10.39
N GLU A 33 -3.34 1.32 -10.22
CA GLU A 33 -3.63 1.98 -8.95
C GLU A 33 -4.76 1.23 -8.22
N TYR A 34 -4.58 0.95 -6.94
CA TYR A 34 -5.58 0.28 -6.10
C TYR A 34 -6.04 1.16 -4.94
N PRO A 35 -7.34 1.10 -4.58
CA PRO A 35 -7.85 1.77 -3.39
C PRO A 35 -7.24 1.16 -2.14
N ILE A 36 -6.78 2.01 -1.23
CA ILE A 36 -5.99 1.61 -0.08
C ILE A 36 -6.82 1.29 1.17
N ASP A 37 -8.14 1.20 1.06
CA ASP A 37 -9.02 1.10 2.24
C ASP A 37 -8.72 -0.12 3.12
N ALA A 38 -8.19 -1.20 2.53
CA ALA A 38 -7.71 -2.40 3.23
C ALA A 38 -6.18 -2.58 3.14
N ALA A 39 -5.42 -1.51 2.85
CA ALA A 39 -3.98 -1.59 2.71
C ALA A 39 -3.29 -1.76 4.07
N GLU A 40 -2.28 -2.61 4.09
CA GLU A 40 -1.34 -2.72 5.19
C GLU A 40 0.00 -2.11 4.77
N VAL A 41 0.49 -1.17 5.55
CA VAL A 41 1.73 -0.43 5.29
C VAL A 41 2.87 -1.09 6.05
N LEU A 42 4.00 -1.27 5.36
CA LEU A 42 5.20 -1.81 5.96
C LEU A 42 5.92 -0.72 6.75
N LEU A 43 5.89 -0.85 8.08
CA LEU A 43 6.64 -0.01 9.01
C LEU A 43 7.72 -0.86 9.66
N GLU A 44 8.98 -0.46 9.48
CA GLU A 44 10.16 -1.23 9.91
C GLU A 44 10.17 -2.67 9.38
N LYS A 45 9.47 -3.59 10.06
CA LYS A 45 9.35 -5.02 9.71
C LYS A 45 7.93 -5.56 9.87
N GLU A 46 6.96 -4.73 10.21
CA GLU A 46 5.57 -5.14 10.46
C GLU A 46 4.62 -4.44 9.49
N PHE A 47 3.54 -5.15 9.16
CA PHE A 47 2.46 -4.63 8.34
C PHE A 47 1.36 -4.09 9.25
N VAL A 48 1.05 -2.80 9.09
CA VAL A 48 0.06 -2.09 9.92
C VAL A 48 -1.02 -1.52 9.02
N PHE A 49 -2.29 -1.67 9.41
CA PHE A 49 -3.41 -1.13 8.63
C PHE A 49 -3.31 0.38 8.46
N ILE A 50 -3.64 0.84 7.25
CA ILE A 50 -3.55 2.27 6.92
C ILE A 50 -4.47 3.16 7.75
N ASP A 51 -5.58 2.61 8.28
CA ASP A 51 -6.47 3.34 9.18
C ASP A 51 -5.77 3.78 10.48
N GLU A 52 -4.83 2.99 10.99
CA GLU A 52 -4.02 3.38 12.15
C GLU A 52 -3.06 4.52 11.79
N LEU A 53 -2.51 4.51 10.58
CA LEU A 53 -1.62 5.56 10.09
C LEU A 53 -2.34 6.87 9.77
N ARG A 54 -3.54 6.80 9.20
CA ARG A 54 -4.40 7.97 8.90
C ARG A 54 -4.75 8.76 10.17
N LYS A 55 -4.85 8.09 11.33
CA LYS A 55 -5.09 8.74 12.63
C LYS A 55 -3.89 9.54 13.13
N LEU A 56 -2.67 9.16 12.73
CA LEU A 56 -1.45 9.81 13.17
C LEU A 56 -1.11 11.03 12.32
N ASP A 57 -0.87 10.83 11.02
CA ASP A 57 -0.52 11.91 10.10
C ASP A 57 -0.69 11.47 8.62
N PRO A 58 -1.77 11.89 7.94
CA PRO A 58 -2.01 11.55 6.54
C PRO A 58 -0.90 11.99 5.57
N LEU A 59 -0.13 13.03 5.93
CA LEU A 59 0.93 13.56 5.06
C LEU A 59 2.17 12.67 5.03
N LYS A 60 2.32 11.75 5.99
CA LYS A 60 3.47 10.83 6.08
C LYS A 60 3.22 9.47 5.41
N ILE A 61 2.02 9.26 4.89
CA ILE A 61 1.60 8.01 4.24
C ILE A 61 2.23 7.83 2.83
N PRO A 62 2.30 8.86 1.97
CA PRO A 62 2.90 8.73 0.64
C PRO A 62 4.39 8.36 0.70
N GLY A 63 4.84 7.53 -0.24
CA GLY A 63 6.19 6.99 -0.34
C GLY A 63 6.41 5.73 0.50
N LEU A 64 5.46 5.36 1.37
CA LEU A 64 5.54 4.13 2.13
C LEU A 64 5.20 2.93 1.26
N ARG A 65 5.86 1.80 1.55
CA ARG A 65 5.53 0.50 0.96
C ARG A 65 4.29 -0.04 1.63
N ALA A 66 3.40 -0.61 0.83
CA ALA A 66 2.19 -1.23 1.35
C ALA A 66 1.82 -2.45 0.52
N ARG A 67 0.88 -3.23 1.07
CA ARG A 67 0.25 -4.35 0.37
C ARG A 67 -1.25 -4.29 0.55
N ILE A 68 -1.98 -4.79 -0.42
CA ILE A 68 -3.44 -4.98 -0.34
C ILE A 68 -3.72 -6.45 -0.60
N LYS A 69 -4.57 -7.06 0.22
CA LYS A 69 -5.01 -8.42 -0.03
C LYS A 69 -5.85 -8.45 -1.30
N VAL A 70 -5.46 -9.26 -2.28
CA VAL A 70 -6.24 -9.54 -3.48
C VAL A 70 -7.53 -10.20 -3.00
N GLN A 71 -8.65 -9.47 -3.06
CA GLN A 71 -9.94 -10.10 -2.89
C GLN A 71 -10.12 -11.04 -4.09
N ALA A 72 -10.09 -12.35 -3.82
CA ALA A 72 -10.57 -13.33 -4.78
C ALA A 72 -12.02 -12.96 -5.10
N SER A 73 -12.20 -12.33 -6.27
CA SER A 73 -13.49 -11.98 -6.87
C SER A 73 -14.37 -13.20 -7.06
#